data_AF-A0A9N9RA00-F1
#
_entry.id   AF-A0A9N9RA00-F1
#
_cell.length_a   1.000
_cell.length_b   1.000
_cell.length_c   1.000
_cell.angle_alpha   90.00
_cell.angle_beta   90.00
_cell.angle_gamma   90.00
#
_symmetry.space_group_name_H-M   'P 1'
#
loop_
_entity.id
_entity.type
_entity.pdbx_description
1 polymer ?
#
loop_
_entity_poly.entity_id
_entity_poly.type
_entity_poly.pdbx_seq_one_letter_code
_entity_poly.pdbx_strand_id
1 'polypeptide(L)'
;MLRRLFILVILKVCFAYKILVVFPIPGSSHAILGEGYVRHLLEAGHEVTYITPLPRLRPSPNLRQIDVSANFEVSPLGEVIHIEKLMRKEIDMTNLYVVKDMMIAFANATIRNPNVKRLMDNPDERFDAVIVEWLFTEIYSGFSSVFQCPLIWSSSMEPHTLVLWLIDEAPSPAYVPDIISSIKLPFDFWKRVKNLWIFMERILLNWSALSKESSIYDAGFGPSAIKRGVKLSPLAEVMYNGSLMLGNSHVSLGQPIKLPANYKSILGYHIPQKIDPLPESIQRVMDNARNGVIYFSMGSMLNSTTFPSKLKKGLLEMFGGLKQTVLWKFEEAVPDLPKNIHIVQWAPQQSILAHPNCVLFITHGGLLSLTEAVHFKKLVIGVPMFADQFLNMDRVVGKGFGKRVDLDWDFVDNLRVAIAEIIDNPRYCDAAEEISFVYHHRPVSPGSELVHWVQHVARTQGAPHLRSSALHVPLYQKMYLDLAAVVLIIIIVITKLIKTLFRKKSTEKNHKKNLKK
;
A
#
# COMPACT_ATOMS: atom_id res chain seq x y z
N MET A 1 41.40 -17.76 37.91
CA MET A 1 40.76 -16.44 37.81
C MET A 1 40.47 -16.03 36.35
N LEU A 2 41.29 -16.39 35.36
CA LEU A 2 41.05 -16.06 33.94
C LEU A 2 39.83 -16.74 33.28
N ARG A 3 39.35 -17.88 33.78
CA ARG A 3 38.21 -18.61 33.17
C ARG A 3 36.85 -17.94 33.39
N ARG A 4 36.73 -17.06 34.40
CA ARG A 4 35.50 -16.27 34.67
C ARG A 4 35.47 -14.95 33.88
N LEU A 5 36.61 -14.48 33.38
CA LEU A 5 36.69 -13.26 32.57
C LEU A 5 36.29 -13.49 31.10
N PHE A 6 36.38 -14.74 30.62
CA PHE A 6 36.04 -15.09 29.22
C PHE A 6 34.53 -15.28 28.98
N ILE A 7 33.73 -15.44 30.05
CA ILE A 7 32.26 -15.59 29.95
C ILE A 7 31.57 -14.22 29.80
N LEU A 8 32.27 -13.11 30.05
CA LEU A 8 31.75 -11.74 29.90
C LEU A 8 31.90 -11.14 28.49
N VAL A 9 32.53 -11.85 27.54
CA VAL A 9 32.82 -11.34 26.18
C VAL A 9 31.85 -11.86 25.11
N ILE A 10 30.82 -12.64 25.49
CA ILE A 10 29.66 -12.94 24.62
C ILE A 10 28.41 -12.29 25.21
N LEU A 11 28.51 -11.04 25.66
CA LEU A 11 27.35 -10.16 25.64
C LEU A 11 27.13 -9.84 24.16
N LYS A 12 26.20 -10.56 23.51
CA LYS A 12 25.54 -9.98 22.33
C LYS A 12 25.00 -8.64 22.81
N VAL A 13 25.67 -7.56 22.44
CA VAL A 13 25.14 -6.20 22.59
C VAL A 13 23.98 -6.15 21.61
N CYS A 14 22.83 -6.65 22.04
CA CYS A 14 21.59 -6.54 21.31
C CYS A 14 21.13 -5.11 21.54
N PHE A 15 21.44 -4.22 20.60
CA PHE A 15 20.91 -2.86 20.62
C PHE A 15 19.40 -2.95 20.43
N ALA A 16 18.66 -2.83 21.53
CA ALA A 16 17.22 -2.67 21.50
C ALA A 16 16.92 -1.21 21.13
N TYR A 17 16.38 -0.97 19.94
CA TYR A 17 15.88 0.33 19.54
C TYR A 17 14.48 0.55 20.10
N LYS A 18 14.12 1.80 20.35
CA LYS A 18 12.78 2.25 20.70
C LYS A 18 12.12 2.87 19.47
N ILE A 19 11.12 2.17 18.92
CA ILE A 19 10.49 2.51 17.64
C ILE A 19 9.05 2.97 17.87
N LEU A 20 8.68 4.08 17.25
CA LEU A 20 7.29 4.54 17.17
C LEU A 20 6.65 4.01 15.89
N VAL A 21 5.55 3.28 15.99
CA VAL A 21 4.78 2.74 14.86
C VAL A 21 3.41 3.41 14.85
N VAL A 22 3.05 4.07 13.75
CA VAL A 22 1.86 4.91 13.63
C VAL A 22 0.95 4.40 12.52
N PHE A 23 -0.08 3.62 12.88
CA PHE A 23 -1.12 3.09 11.97
C PHE A 23 -2.52 3.45 12.50
N PRO A 24 -2.92 4.73 12.37
CA PRO A 24 -4.12 5.24 13.01
C PRO A 24 -5.38 5.05 12.16
N ILE A 25 -5.26 4.53 10.93
CA ILE A 25 -6.38 4.40 10.00
C ILE A 25 -7.37 3.35 10.53
N PRO A 26 -8.67 3.70 10.70
CA PRO A 26 -9.68 2.83 11.29
C PRO A 26 -10.16 1.76 10.30
N GLY A 27 -9.25 0.85 9.93
CA GLY A 27 -9.51 -0.28 9.05
C GLY A 27 -8.77 -1.53 9.52
N SER A 28 -9.45 -2.67 9.54
CA SER A 28 -8.85 -3.93 10.01
C SER A 28 -7.62 -4.35 9.18
N SER A 29 -7.60 -4.09 7.87
CA SER A 29 -6.43 -4.35 7.02
C SER A 29 -5.20 -3.54 7.44
N HIS A 30 -5.40 -2.26 7.76
CA HIS A 30 -4.34 -1.37 8.23
C HIS A 30 -3.83 -1.77 9.62
N ALA A 31 -4.74 -2.18 10.52
CA ALA A 31 -4.36 -2.74 11.80
C ALA A 31 -3.52 -4.03 11.65
N ILE A 32 -3.91 -4.95 10.76
CA ILE A 32 -3.14 -6.19 10.48
C ILE A 32 -1.71 -5.86 9.99
N LEU A 33 -1.56 -4.84 9.13
CA LEU A 33 -0.25 -4.39 8.67
C LEU A 33 0.58 -3.81 9.82
N GLY A 34 0.01 -2.89 10.62
CA GLY A 34 0.70 -2.31 11.78
C GLY A 34 1.08 -3.36 12.83
N GLU A 35 0.19 -4.31 13.12
CA GLU A 35 0.45 -5.47 13.99
C GLU A 35 1.61 -6.34 13.46
N GLY A 36 1.73 -6.46 12.14
CA GLY A 36 2.87 -7.10 11.46
C GLY A 36 4.20 -6.43 11.80
N TYR A 37 4.28 -5.10 11.69
CA TYR A 37 5.47 -4.34 12.10
C TYR A 37 5.80 -4.57 13.57
N VAL A 38 4.82 -4.41 14.45
CA VAL A 38 4.99 -4.55 15.90
C VAL A 38 5.56 -5.92 16.24
N ARG A 39 4.95 -7.00 15.72
CA ARG A 39 5.40 -8.37 15.97
C ARG A 39 6.85 -8.61 15.54
N HIS A 40 7.23 -8.26 14.31
CA HIS A 40 8.59 -8.49 13.82
C HIS A 40 9.63 -7.68 14.59
N LEU A 41 9.30 -6.44 15.00
CA LEU A 41 10.21 -5.60 15.79
C LEU A 41 10.35 -6.12 17.24
N LEU A 42 9.25 -6.59 17.85
CA LEU A 42 9.30 -7.20 19.19
C LEU A 42 10.08 -8.51 19.18
N GLU A 43 9.88 -9.37 18.17
CA GLU A 43 10.65 -10.61 17.98
C GLU A 43 12.14 -10.34 17.78
N ALA A 44 12.50 -9.20 17.18
CA ALA A 44 13.88 -8.72 17.07
C ALA A 44 14.44 -8.10 18.36
N GLY A 45 13.65 -8.00 19.43
CA GLY A 45 14.07 -7.50 20.73
C GLY A 45 13.98 -5.97 20.90
N HIS A 46 13.21 -5.29 20.06
CA HIS A 46 13.01 -3.83 20.14
C HIS A 46 11.86 -3.45 21.06
N GLU A 47 11.88 -2.21 21.56
CA GLU A 47 10.75 -1.58 22.24
C GLU A 47 9.87 -0.87 21.23
N VAL A 48 8.56 -1.08 21.29
CA VAL A 48 7.61 -0.54 20.32
C VAL A 48 6.51 0.24 21.04
N THR A 49 6.34 1.51 20.64
CA THR A 49 5.11 2.26 20.90
C THR A 49 4.24 2.25 19.66
N TYR A 50 3.01 1.77 19.77
CA TYR A 50 2.11 1.55 18.65
C TYR A 50 0.86 2.42 18.76
N ILE A 51 0.67 3.38 17.87
CA ILE A 51 -0.57 4.17 17.76
C ILE A 51 -1.53 3.45 16.82
N THR A 52 -2.70 3.04 17.33
CA THR A 52 -3.66 2.22 16.59
C THR A 52 -5.10 2.45 17.05
N PRO A 53 -6.10 2.38 16.16
CA PRO A 53 -7.50 2.39 16.56
C PRO A 53 -7.99 1.02 17.04
N LEU A 54 -7.19 -0.04 16.88
CA LEU A 54 -7.53 -1.42 17.24
C LEU A 54 -6.42 -2.03 18.13
N PRO A 55 -6.33 -1.66 19.43
CA PRO A 55 -5.29 -2.15 20.34
C PRO A 55 -5.55 -3.60 20.80
N ARG A 56 -5.42 -4.55 19.87
CA ARG A 56 -5.77 -5.97 20.07
C ARG A 56 -4.59 -6.86 20.47
N LEU A 57 -3.36 -6.35 20.37
CA LEU A 57 -2.17 -7.14 20.69
C LEU A 57 -2.08 -7.41 22.19
N ARG A 58 -1.58 -8.60 22.54
CA ARG A 58 -1.36 -8.96 23.94
C ARG A 58 -0.34 -8.01 24.57
N PRO A 59 -0.56 -7.54 25.81
CA PRO A 59 0.42 -6.75 26.53
C PRO A 59 1.77 -7.47 26.60
N SER A 60 2.84 -6.72 26.41
CA SER A 60 4.23 -7.17 26.54
C SER A 60 5.04 -6.05 27.18
N PRO A 61 6.07 -6.34 28.00
CA PRO A 61 6.92 -5.30 28.61
C PRO A 61 7.51 -4.32 27.59
N ASN A 62 7.79 -4.79 26.37
CA ASN A 62 8.39 -4.00 25.29
C ASN A 62 7.34 -3.37 24.36
N LEU A 63 6.04 -3.48 24.66
CA LEU A 63 4.95 -2.95 23.83
C LEU A 63 4.07 -1.97 24.61
N ARG A 64 3.98 -0.73 24.12
CA ARG A 64 2.97 0.25 24.55
C ARG A 64 1.99 0.54 23.41
N GLN A 65 0.71 0.25 23.60
CA GLN A 65 -0.35 0.59 22.64
C GLN A 65 -1.03 1.90 23.04
N ILE A 66 -1.15 2.82 22.09
CA ILE A 66 -1.81 4.12 22.22
C ILE A 66 -3.11 4.07 21.42
N ASP A 67 -4.22 4.06 22.15
CA ASP A 67 -5.55 3.90 21.59
C ASP A 67 -6.04 5.18 20.92
N VAL A 68 -6.39 5.07 19.63
CA VAL A 68 -7.04 6.11 18.82
C VAL A 68 -8.36 5.61 18.19
N SER A 69 -9.06 4.71 18.86
CA SER A 69 -10.35 4.14 18.44
C SER A 69 -11.42 5.19 18.11
N ALA A 70 -11.35 6.37 18.71
CA ALA A 70 -12.19 7.53 18.34
C ALA A 70 -12.12 7.88 16.83
N ASN A 71 -11.09 7.44 16.10
CA ASN A 71 -11.02 7.61 14.64
C ASN A 71 -12.16 6.90 13.89
N PHE A 72 -12.77 5.86 14.46
CA PHE A 72 -13.96 5.21 13.87
C PHE A 72 -15.16 6.17 13.79
N GLU A 73 -15.21 7.20 14.64
CA GLU A 73 -16.31 8.17 14.69
C GLU A 73 -16.17 9.30 13.64
N VAL A 74 -15.00 9.40 12.98
CA VAL A 74 -14.66 10.53 12.09
C VAL A 74 -15.28 10.39 10.69
N SER A 75 -15.63 9.18 10.25
CA SER A 75 -16.10 8.94 8.89
C SER A 75 -17.60 8.62 8.83
N PRO A 76 -18.36 9.24 7.91
CA PRO A 76 -19.76 8.87 7.64
C PRO A 76 -19.91 7.48 7.01
N LEU A 77 -18.81 6.84 6.58
CA LEU A 77 -18.83 5.45 6.12
C LEU A 77 -19.02 4.43 7.26
N GLY A 78 -18.95 4.86 8.53
CA GLY A 78 -19.04 3.99 9.69
C GLY A 78 -17.93 2.91 9.70
N GLU A 79 -18.13 1.86 10.50
CA GLU A 79 -17.22 0.70 10.53
C GLU A 79 -17.31 -0.17 9.25
N VAL A 80 -18.44 -0.12 8.52
CA VAL A 80 -18.76 -1.09 7.46
C VAL A 80 -19.46 -0.46 6.25
N ILE A 81 -18.96 -0.78 5.05
CA ILE A 81 -19.54 -0.34 3.77
C ILE A 81 -20.71 -1.25 3.40
N HIS A 82 -21.89 -0.66 3.19
CA HIS A 82 -23.08 -1.36 2.70
C HIS A 82 -22.93 -1.73 1.22
N ILE A 83 -22.97 -3.02 0.91
CA ILE A 83 -22.82 -3.56 -0.46
C ILE A 83 -23.90 -3.01 -1.39
N GLU A 84 -25.15 -2.93 -0.92
CA GLU A 84 -26.27 -2.41 -1.71
C GLU A 84 -26.05 -0.96 -2.15
N LYS A 85 -25.55 -0.09 -1.26
CA LYS A 85 -25.24 1.31 -1.57
C LYS A 85 -24.14 1.43 -2.62
N LEU A 86 -23.14 0.54 -2.54
CA LEU A 86 -22.06 0.49 -3.51
C LEU A 86 -22.56 0.03 -4.90
N MET A 87 -23.41 -0.99 -4.95
CA MET A 87 -24.05 -1.43 -6.21
C MET A 87 -24.90 -0.32 -6.84
N ARG A 88 -25.55 0.52 -6.01
CA ARG A 88 -26.30 1.71 -6.43
C ARG A 88 -25.44 2.92 -6.77
N LYS A 89 -24.11 2.83 -6.61
CA LYS A 89 -23.14 3.92 -6.81
C LYS A 89 -23.39 5.15 -5.93
N GLU A 90 -23.99 4.96 -4.75
CA GLU A 90 -24.19 6.03 -3.77
C GLU A 90 -22.91 6.39 -3.02
N ILE A 91 -21.94 5.48 -2.99
CA ILE A 91 -20.60 5.65 -2.41
C ILE A 91 -19.57 5.50 -3.51
N ASP A 92 -18.78 6.55 -3.77
CA ASP A 92 -17.70 6.51 -4.77
C ASP A 92 -16.32 6.59 -4.11
N MET A 93 -15.75 5.41 -3.85
CA MET A 93 -14.38 5.24 -3.34
C MET A 93 -13.31 5.33 -4.42
N THR A 94 -13.67 5.65 -5.67
CA THR A 94 -12.72 5.91 -6.77
C THR A 94 -12.33 7.39 -6.86
N ASN A 95 -13.12 8.28 -6.24
CA ASN A 95 -12.83 9.71 -6.18
C ASN A 95 -11.76 10.04 -5.12
N LEU A 96 -10.54 10.31 -5.57
CA LEU A 96 -9.42 10.60 -4.67
C LEU A 96 -9.56 11.91 -3.89
N TYR A 97 -10.38 12.88 -4.33
CA TYR A 97 -10.62 14.08 -3.53
C TYR A 97 -11.32 13.70 -2.22
N VAL A 98 -12.36 12.85 -2.32
CA VAL A 98 -13.11 12.34 -1.16
C VAL A 98 -12.20 11.48 -0.27
N VAL A 99 -11.43 10.57 -0.87
CA VAL A 99 -10.48 9.72 -0.12
C VAL A 99 -9.44 10.57 0.60
N LYS A 100 -8.86 11.57 -0.07
CA LYS A 100 -7.84 12.44 0.52
C LYS A 100 -8.39 13.28 1.66
N ASP A 101 -9.57 13.90 1.49
CA ASP A 101 -10.21 14.65 2.57
C ASP A 101 -10.53 13.79 3.80
N MET A 102 -10.96 12.55 3.57
CA MET A 102 -11.19 11.57 4.63
C MET A 102 -9.88 11.21 5.36
N MET A 103 -8.78 10.98 4.63
CA MET A 103 -7.48 10.69 5.25
C MET A 103 -6.94 11.87 6.05
N ILE A 104 -7.12 13.10 5.56
CA ILE A 104 -6.78 14.33 6.30
C ILE A 104 -7.62 14.45 7.58
N ALA A 105 -8.90 14.09 7.53
CA ALA A 105 -9.78 14.10 8.70
C ALA A 105 -9.31 13.10 9.77
N PHE A 106 -8.95 11.87 9.38
CA PHE A 106 -8.36 10.88 10.30
C PHE A 106 -7.05 11.39 10.90
N ALA A 107 -6.18 12.03 10.10
CA ALA A 107 -4.94 12.61 10.59
C ALA A 107 -5.18 13.70 11.63
N ASN A 108 -6.12 14.61 11.35
CA ASN A 108 -6.49 15.67 12.29
C ASN A 108 -7.08 15.12 13.60
N ALA A 109 -7.92 14.08 13.54
CA ALA A 109 -8.47 13.43 14.73
C ALA A 109 -7.38 12.74 15.56
N THR A 110 -6.47 12.02 14.89
CA THR A 110 -5.35 11.30 15.52
C THR A 110 -4.42 12.24 16.28
N ILE A 111 -3.94 13.32 15.64
CA ILE A 111 -2.96 14.23 16.26
C ILE A 111 -3.57 15.07 17.39
N ARG A 112 -4.90 15.23 17.41
CA ARG A 112 -5.65 15.88 18.48
C ARG A 112 -6.09 14.93 19.59
N ASN A 113 -5.97 13.61 19.39
CA ASN A 113 -6.35 12.62 20.37
C ASN A 113 -5.56 12.86 21.69
N PRO A 114 -6.21 12.90 22.87
CA PRO A 114 -5.54 13.14 24.14
C PRO A 114 -4.40 12.16 24.45
N ASN A 115 -4.52 10.89 24.04
CA ASN A 115 -3.48 9.88 24.25
C ASN A 115 -2.22 10.19 23.42
N VAL A 116 -2.42 10.63 22.16
CA VAL A 116 -1.33 11.04 21.27
C VAL A 116 -0.71 12.35 21.74
N LYS A 117 -1.52 13.32 22.18
CA LYS A 117 -1.00 14.56 22.77
C LYS A 117 -0.15 14.30 24.01
N ARG A 118 -0.60 13.43 24.93
CA ARG A 118 0.21 13.03 26.11
C ARG A 118 1.54 12.40 25.72
N LEU A 119 1.56 11.56 24.68
CA LEU A 119 2.79 10.95 24.15
C LEU A 119 3.76 12.03 23.62
N MET A 120 3.28 12.93 22.76
CA MET A 120 4.11 13.98 22.18
C MET A 120 4.63 14.96 23.23
N ASP A 121 3.79 15.33 24.20
CA ASP A 121 4.10 16.31 25.23
C ASP A 121 5.06 15.79 26.31
N ASN A 122 5.33 14.48 26.38
CA ASN A 122 6.21 13.90 27.39
C ASN A 122 7.69 14.18 27.06
N PRO A 123 8.39 15.04 27.83
CA PRO A 123 9.76 15.45 27.54
C PRO A 123 10.79 14.33 27.75
N ASP A 124 10.43 13.20 28.35
CA ASP A 124 11.32 12.05 28.55
C ASP A 124 11.19 11.01 27.42
N GLU A 125 10.14 11.13 26.60
CA GLU A 125 9.89 10.19 25.52
C GLU A 125 10.86 10.41 24.35
N ARG A 126 11.58 9.37 23.93
CA ARG A 126 12.50 9.38 22.78
C ARG A 126 12.28 8.14 21.93
N PHE A 127 12.58 8.25 20.64
CA PHE A 127 12.52 7.16 19.68
C PHE A 127 13.73 7.21 18.76
N ASP A 128 14.25 6.04 18.38
CA ASP A 128 15.38 5.91 17.45
C ASP A 128 14.95 6.00 15.98
N ALA A 129 13.68 5.70 15.70
CA ALA A 129 13.03 5.94 14.42
C ALA A 129 11.50 5.97 14.59
N VAL A 130 10.82 6.59 13.64
CA VAL A 130 9.36 6.53 13.52
C VAL A 130 8.97 5.91 12.19
N ILE A 131 8.03 4.96 12.24
CA ILE A 131 7.39 4.33 11.08
C ILE A 131 5.97 4.89 11.02
N VAL A 132 5.65 5.60 9.95
CA VAL A 132 4.32 6.17 9.75
C VAL A 132 3.65 5.56 8.54
N GLU A 133 2.40 5.16 8.72
CA GLU A 133 1.54 4.75 7.63
C GLU A 133 1.23 5.93 6.71
N TRP A 134 1.53 5.75 5.42
CA TRP A 134 1.12 6.65 4.36
C TRP A 134 -0.14 6.13 3.68
N LEU A 135 -1.19 6.96 3.65
CA LEU A 135 -2.34 6.80 2.78
C LEU A 135 -2.91 8.18 2.44
N PHE A 136 -2.53 8.73 1.28
CA PHE A 136 -3.00 10.01 0.73
C PHE A 136 -2.82 11.28 1.58
N THR A 137 -2.13 11.22 2.73
CA THR A 137 -1.75 12.38 3.57
C THR A 137 -0.36 12.20 4.15
N GLU A 138 0.35 13.32 4.31
CA GLU A 138 1.71 13.35 4.83
C GLU A 138 1.81 13.94 6.24
N ILE A 139 0.68 14.31 6.86
CA ILE A 139 0.63 14.97 8.18
C ILE A 139 1.38 14.17 9.26
N TYR A 140 1.32 12.84 9.24
CA TYR A 140 1.98 12.00 10.24
C TYR A 140 3.51 12.10 10.22
N SER A 141 4.13 12.64 9.18
CA SER A 141 5.56 12.96 9.17
C SER A 141 5.98 13.86 10.35
N GLY A 142 5.05 14.62 10.94
CA GLY A 142 5.29 15.49 12.09
C GLY A 142 5.79 14.79 13.34
N PHE A 143 5.50 13.49 13.50
CA PHE A 143 6.07 12.71 14.59
C PHE A 143 7.61 12.67 14.53
N SER A 144 8.20 12.63 13.33
CA SER A 144 9.66 12.68 13.17
C SER A 144 10.25 14.02 13.62
N SER A 145 9.56 15.14 13.31
CA SER A 145 9.95 16.48 13.76
C SER A 145 9.79 16.65 15.28
N VAL A 146 8.71 16.14 15.87
CA VAL A 146 8.49 16.27 17.33
C VAL A 146 9.49 15.44 18.14
N PHE A 147 9.81 14.23 17.68
CA PHE A 147 10.74 13.34 18.37
C PHE A 147 12.20 13.48 17.92
N GLN A 148 12.46 14.28 16.88
CA GLN A 148 13.79 14.51 16.29
C GLN A 148 14.49 13.19 15.92
N CYS A 149 13.76 12.30 15.23
CA CYS A 149 14.24 10.98 14.82
C CYS A 149 13.99 10.71 13.33
N PRO A 150 14.72 9.77 12.70
CA PRO A 150 14.50 9.36 11.33
C PRO A 150 13.06 8.92 11.01
N LEU A 151 12.56 9.35 9.84
CA LEU A 151 11.24 9.02 9.31
C LEU A 151 11.30 7.84 8.35
N ILE A 152 10.47 6.84 8.57
CA ILE A 152 10.24 5.72 7.66
C ILE A 152 8.78 5.76 7.22
N TRP A 153 8.56 5.82 5.92
CA TRP A 153 7.21 5.70 5.36
C TRP A 153 6.84 4.22 5.21
N SER A 154 5.60 3.88 5.53
CA SER A 154 5.00 2.58 5.23
C SER A 154 3.83 2.77 4.28
N SER A 155 3.86 2.15 3.09
CA SER A 155 2.73 2.17 2.16
C SER A 155 2.05 0.82 2.11
N SER A 156 0.72 0.82 2.23
CA SER A 156 -0.11 -0.38 2.05
C SER A 156 -0.38 -0.73 0.58
N MET A 157 0.08 0.10 -0.36
CA MET A 157 -0.22 0.00 -1.79
C MET A 157 1.03 -0.32 -2.62
N GLU A 158 0.81 -0.68 -3.88
CA GLU A 158 1.87 -0.83 -4.88
C GLU A 158 2.65 0.48 -5.10
N PRO A 159 3.93 0.43 -5.50
CA PRO A 159 4.71 1.60 -5.84
C PRO A 159 4.05 2.39 -6.97
N HIS A 160 3.89 3.69 -6.74
CA HIS A 160 3.23 4.61 -7.67
C HIS A 160 3.73 6.04 -7.44
N THR A 161 3.24 6.97 -8.26
CA THR A 161 3.65 8.38 -8.27
C THR A 161 3.73 9.02 -6.90
N LEU A 162 2.68 8.91 -6.09
CA LEU A 162 2.60 9.66 -4.83
C LEU A 162 3.64 9.18 -3.81
N VAL A 163 3.82 7.88 -3.67
CA VAL A 163 4.78 7.31 -2.71
C VAL A 163 6.23 7.42 -3.18
N LEU A 164 6.51 7.25 -4.48
CA LEU A 164 7.88 7.34 -5.00
C LEU A 164 8.39 8.77 -4.95
N TRP A 165 7.52 9.76 -5.18
CA TRP A 165 7.89 11.17 -5.12
C TRP A 165 8.28 11.64 -3.71
N LEU A 166 7.83 10.97 -2.64
CA LEU A 166 8.25 11.30 -1.26
C LEU A 166 9.70 10.93 -0.95
N ILE A 167 10.31 10.03 -1.73
CA ILE A 167 11.64 9.48 -1.45
C ILE A 167 12.62 9.58 -2.63
N ASP A 168 12.13 9.82 -3.85
CA ASP A 168 12.93 10.00 -5.05
C ASP A 168 12.18 10.85 -6.09
N GLU A 169 11.87 10.30 -7.26
CA GLU A 169 11.15 10.97 -8.34
C GLU A 169 9.86 10.22 -8.70
N ALA A 170 8.91 10.97 -9.24
CA ALA A 170 7.73 10.38 -9.83
C ALA A 170 8.12 9.51 -11.04
N PRO A 171 7.55 8.30 -11.18
CA PRO A 171 7.78 7.48 -12.35
C PRO A 171 7.16 8.13 -13.60
N SER A 172 7.69 7.76 -14.77
CA SER A 172 7.20 8.34 -16.02
C SER A 172 5.75 7.94 -16.31
N PRO A 173 4.81 8.90 -16.49
CA PRO A 173 3.44 8.61 -16.87
C PRO A 173 3.35 8.12 -18.33
N ALA A 174 4.46 8.06 -19.08
CA ALA A 174 4.47 7.51 -20.43
C ALA A 174 4.34 5.97 -20.45
N TYR A 175 4.64 5.28 -19.36
CA TYR A 175 4.59 3.82 -19.28
C TYR A 175 4.20 3.26 -17.90
N VAL A 176 4.07 4.10 -16.87
CA VAL A 176 3.56 3.68 -15.55
C VAL A 176 2.12 4.18 -15.37
N PRO A 177 1.12 3.28 -15.20
CA PRO A 177 -0.25 3.69 -14.92
C PRO A 177 -0.39 4.32 -13.52
N ASP A 178 -1.34 5.24 -13.37
CA ASP A 178 -1.75 5.72 -12.05
C ASP A 178 -2.37 4.60 -11.19
N ILE A 179 -2.26 4.72 -9.87
CA ILE A 179 -2.58 3.64 -8.91
C ILE A 179 -4.07 3.25 -8.87
N ILE A 180 -4.97 4.14 -9.29
CA ILE A 180 -6.40 3.87 -9.42
C ILE A 180 -6.89 3.84 -10.87
N SER A 181 -5.97 3.92 -11.83
CA SER A 181 -6.30 3.93 -13.25
C SER A 181 -6.44 2.51 -13.80
N SER A 182 -7.52 2.26 -14.53
CA SER A 182 -7.75 1.00 -15.24
C SER A 182 -7.07 0.92 -16.61
N ILE A 183 -6.12 1.82 -16.90
CA ILE A 183 -5.41 1.83 -18.19
C ILE A 183 -4.46 0.61 -18.25
N LYS A 184 -4.80 -0.34 -19.13
CA LYS A 184 -4.03 -1.56 -19.36
C LYS A 184 -2.84 -1.31 -20.30
N LEU A 185 -1.69 -1.84 -19.91
CA LEU A 185 -0.46 -1.88 -20.72
C LEU A 185 -0.61 -2.87 -21.90
N PRO A 186 0.10 -2.65 -23.03
CA PRO A 186 0.93 -1.49 -23.36
C PRO A 186 0.07 -0.25 -23.71
N PHE A 187 0.65 0.95 -23.54
CA PHE A 187 -0.03 2.20 -23.87
C PHE A 187 0.15 2.56 -25.35
N ASP A 188 -0.97 2.81 -26.03
CA ASP A 188 -1.00 3.58 -27.28
C ASP A 188 -0.92 5.09 -26.98
N PHE A 189 -0.93 5.91 -28.04
CA PHE A 189 -0.84 7.36 -27.91
C PHE A 189 -1.94 7.95 -27.01
N TRP A 190 -3.20 7.52 -27.19
CA TRP A 190 -4.33 8.08 -26.44
C TRP A 190 -4.33 7.65 -24.98
N LYS A 191 -3.92 6.41 -24.70
CA LYS A 191 -3.68 5.93 -23.33
C LYS A 191 -2.58 6.73 -22.65
N ARG A 192 -1.49 7.08 -23.36
CA ARG A 192 -0.44 7.97 -22.83
C ARG A 192 -0.96 9.37 -22.52
N VAL A 193 -1.76 9.97 -23.42
CA VAL A 193 -2.37 11.29 -23.19
C VAL A 193 -3.30 11.24 -21.97
N LYS A 194 -4.17 10.23 -21.88
CA LYS A 194 -5.07 10.05 -20.73
C LYS A 194 -4.29 9.86 -19.43
N ASN A 195 -3.25 9.03 -19.43
CA ASN A 195 -2.44 8.78 -18.24
C ASN A 195 -1.65 10.03 -17.81
N LEU A 196 -1.15 10.81 -18.77
CA LEU A 196 -0.52 12.10 -18.49
C LEU A 196 -1.51 13.08 -17.86
N TRP A 197 -2.75 13.14 -18.35
CA TRP A 197 -3.78 13.98 -17.76
C TRP A 197 -4.09 13.58 -16.30
N ILE A 198 -4.26 12.28 -16.05
CA ILE A 198 -4.45 11.76 -14.68
C ILE A 198 -3.27 12.14 -13.79
N PHE A 199 -2.04 11.97 -14.28
CA PHE A 199 -0.84 12.37 -13.54
C PHE A 199 -0.85 13.85 -13.16
N MET A 200 -1.23 14.74 -14.09
CA MET A 200 -1.35 16.17 -13.80
C MET A 200 -2.46 16.47 -12.78
N GLU A 201 -3.59 15.78 -12.85
CA GLU A 201 -4.66 15.87 -11.85
C GLU A 201 -4.15 15.47 -10.45
N ARG A 202 -3.33 14.42 -10.32
CA ARG A 202 -2.73 14.02 -9.04
C ARG A 202 -1.80 15.10 -8.47
N ILE A 203 -1.00 15.75 -9.31
CA ILE A 203 -0.16 16.88 -8.90
C ILE A 203 -1.03 18.02 -8.37
N LEU A 204 -2.08 18.39 -9.11
CA LEU A 204 -2.98 19.48 -8.73
C LEU A 204 -3.74 19.19 -7.44
N LEU A 205 -4.23 17.96 -7.27
CA LEU A 205 -4.88 17.51 -6.04
C LEU A 205 -3.95 17.70 -4.83
N ASN A 206 -2.73 17.18 -4.89
CA ASN A 206 -1.78 17.33 -3.78
C ASN A 206 -1.40 18.78 -3.53
N TRP A 207 -1.16 19.56 -4.58
CA TRP A 207 -0.83 20.97 -4.45
C TRP A 207 -1.97 21.77 -3.79
N SER A 208 -3.22 21.51 -4.20
CA SER A 208 -4.41 22.17 -3.63
C SER A 208 -4.65 21.85 -2.15
N ALA A 209 -4.30 20.63 -1.73
CA ALA A 209 -4.47 20.17 -0.35
C ALA A 209 -3.33 20.60 0.59
N LEU A 210 -2.14 20.91 0.06
CA LEU A 210 -0.94 21.18 0.86
C LEU A 210 -1.15 22.30 1.90
N SER A 211 -1.88 23.35 1.54
CA SER A 211 -2.19 24.45 2.47
C SER A 211 -3.05 23.97 3.66
N LYS A 212 -4.09 23.18 3.37
CA LYS A 212 -4.97 22.58 4.38
C LYS A 212 -4.19 21.62 5.28
N GLU A 213 -3.38 20.74 4.70
CA GLU A 213 -2.56 19.79 5.47
C GLU A 213 -1.52 20.51 6.33
N SER A 214 -0.86 21.55 5.80
CA SER A 214 0.14 22.33 6.55
C SER A 214 -0.50 23.03 7.75
N SER A 215 -1.68 23.63 7.58
CA SER A 215 -2.43 24.25 8.68
C SER A 215 -2.79 23.25 9.79
N ILE A 216 -3.26 22.05 9.41
CA ILE A 216 -3.58 20.98 10.37
C ILE A 216 -2.32 20.46 11.06
N TYR A 217 -1.24 20.26 10.31
CA TYR A 217 0.06 19.83 10.79
C TYR A 217 0.62 20.81 11.83
N ASP A 218 0.66 22.11 11.51
CA ASP A 218 1.20 23.15 12.40
C ASP A 218 0.35 23.26 13.68
N ALA A 219 -0.98 23.23 13.56
CA ALA A 219 -1.89 23.29 14.71
C ALA A 219 -1.79 22.04 15.60
N GLY A 220 -1.60 20.86 15.00
CA GLY A 220 -1.54 19.59 15.73
C GLY A 220 -0.22 19.37 16.45
N PHE A 221 0.91 19.56 15.75
CA PHE A 221 2.26 19.29 16.25
C PHE A 221 2.94 20.50 16.88
N GLY A 222 2.63 21.73 16.44
CA GLY A 222 3.28 22.97 16.89
C GLY A 222 3.33 23.14 18.41
N PRO A 223 2.19 23.04 19.14
CA PRO A 223 2.18 23.17 20.59
C PRO A 223 3.09 22.16 21.30
N SER A 224 3.11 20.92 20.82
CA SER A 224 3.90 19.84 21.39
C SER A 224 5.40 20.00 21.06
N ALA A 225 5.74 20.49 19.86
CA ALA A 225 7.12 20.84 19.50
C ALA A 225 7.67 21.97 20.39
N ILE A 226 6.88 23.02 20.64
CA ILE A 226 7.23 24.13 21.55
C ILE A 226 7.47 23.60 22.97
N LYS A 227 6.56 22.77 23.49
CA LYS A 227 6.67 22.19 24.84
C LYS A 227 7.94 21.35 25.03
N ARG A 228 8.40 20.69 23.97
CA ARG A 228 9.65 19.92 23.96
C ARG A 228 10.89 20.76 23.69
N GLY A 229 10.74 22.03 23.33
CA GLY A 229 11.85 22.89 22.93
C GLY A 229 12.50 22.50 21.61
N VAL A 230 11.78 21.87 20.70
CA VAL A 230 12.28 21.46 19.37
C VAL A 230 11.67 22.30 18.25
N LYS A 231 12.42 22.47 17.16
CA LYS A 231 11.90 23.15 15.96
C LYS A 231 10.99 22.20 15.20
N LEU A 232 9.73 22.61 14.97
CA LEU A 232 8.85 21.95 14.01
C LEU A 232 9.28 22.35 12.59
N SER A 233 9.75 21.39 11.80
CA SER A 233 10.03 21.62 10.38
C SER A 233 8.72 21.78 9.61
N PRO A 234 8.63 22.66 8.59
CA PRO A 234 7.44 22.79 7.75
C PRO A 234 7.05 21.46 7.10
N LEU A 235 5.74 21.20 6.93
CA LEU A 235 5.24 19.97 6.30
C LEU A 235 5.90 19.71 4.94
N ALA A 236 5.99 20.77 4.12
CA ALA A 236 6.58 20.72 2.77
C ALA A 236 8.07 20.32 2.74
N GLU A 237 8.77 20.37 3.87
CA GLU A 237 10.16 19.92 4.00
C GLU A 237 10.22 18.49 4.57
N VAL A 238 9.52 18.25 5.70
CA VAL A 238 9.61 16.97 6.41
C VAL A 238 9.01 15.81 5.62
N MET A 239 7.99 16.05 4.77
CA MET A 239 7.36 14.98 3.98
C MET A 239 8.35 14.30 3.02
N TYR A 240 9.32 15.04 2.49
CA TYR A 240 10.38 14.54 1.61
C TYR A 240 11.63 14.08 2.38
N ASN A 241 11.63 14.19 3.71
CA ASN A 241 12.72 13.77 4.58
C ASN A 241 12.63 12.30 5.02
N GLY A 242 11.78 11.51 4.37
CA GLY A 242 11.69 10.07 4.58
C GLY A 242 13.01 9.38 4.23
N SER A 243 13.57 8.62 5.18
CA SER A 243 14.77 7.81 5.00
C SER A 243 14.53 6.67 4.01
N LEU A 244 13.36 6.02 4.12
CA LEU A 244 12.95 4.88 3.31
C LEU A 244 11.43 4.88 3.09
N MET A 245 11.00 4.17 2.04
CA MET A 245 9.62 3.70 1.84
C MET A 245 9.58 2.18 1.95
N LEU A 246 8.93 1.67 2.99
CA LEU A 246 8.62 0.26 3.14
C LEU A 246 7.26 -0.01 2.47
N GLY A 247 7.32 -0.62 1.29
CA GLY A 247 6.16 -0.90 0.46
C GLY A 247 5.59 -2.29 0.70
N ASN A 248 4.30 -2.38 0.98
CA ASN A 248 3.56 -3.64 0.94
C ASN A 248 3.31 -4.06 -0.53
N SER A 249 4.40 -4.32 -1.26
CA SER A 249 4.40 -4.65 -2.69
C SER A 249 5.43 -5.73 -3.02
N HIS A 250 5.21 -6.46 -4.11
CA HIS A 250 6.19 -7.39 -4.68
C HIS A 250 5.84 -7.66 -6.14
N VAL A 251 6.85 -7.82 -6.99
CA VAL A 251 6.69 -8.06 -8.44
C VAL A 251 5.85 -9.30 -8.79
N SER A 252 5.71 -10.25 -7.86
CA SER A 252 4.81 -11.41 -8.02
C SER A 252 3.33 -11.02 -8.06
N LEU A 253 2.91 -9.94 -7.41
CA LEU A 253 1.53 -9.45 -7.48
C LEU A 253 1.41 -8.09 -8.18
N GLY A 254 2.50 -7.32 -8.19
CA GLY A 254 2.62 -6.00 -8.79
C GLY A 254 3.06 -5.96 -10.25
N GLN A 255 3.47 -4.77 -10.67
CA GLN A 255 4.10 -4.52 -11.98
C GLN A 255 5.62 -4.36 -11.83
N PRO A 256 6.40 -4.74 -12.86
CA PRO A 256 7.83 -4.47 -12.90
C PRO A 256 8.08 -2.97 -13.16
N ILE A 257 8.28 -2.20 -12.10
CA ILE A 257 8.62 -0.78 -12.14
C ILE A 257 10.05 -0.55 -11.63
N LYS A 258 10.73 0.48 -12.14
CA LYS A 258 12.03 0.92 -11.60
C LYS A 258 11.81 1.50 -10.20
N LEU A 259 12.48 0.93 -9.20
CA LEU A 259 12.40 1.36 -7.81
C LEU A 259 13.73 2.00 -7.37
N PRO A 260 13.69 3.08 -6.57
CA PRO A 260 14.89 3.67 -6.02
C PRO A 260 15.49 2.83 -4.89
N ALA A 261 16.76 3.06 -4.57
CA ALA A 261 17.48 2.30 -3.55
C ALA A 261 16.88 2.40 -2.15
N ASN A 262 16.13 3.48 -1.86
CA ASN A 262 15.41 3.72 -0.61
C ASN A 262 13.95 3.24 -0.62
N TYR A 263 13.51 2.50 -1.65
CA TYR A 263 12.24 1.75 -1.61
C TYR A 263 12.51 0.27 -1.34
N LYS A 264 11.84 -0.32 -0.34
CA LYS A 264 11.99 -1.74 0.02
C LYS A 264 10.64 -2.44 0.03
N SER A 265 10.55 -3.48 -0.79
CA SER A 265 9.38 -4.34 -0.93
C SER A 265 9.33 -5.37 0.20
N ILE A 266 8.35 -5.24 1.08
CA ILE A 266 8.16 -6.12 2.25
C ILE A 266 6.87 -6.94 2.17
N LEU A 267 6.18 -7.01 1.03
CA LEU A 267 4.89 -7.73 0.91
C LEU A 267 4.94 -9.14 1.51
N GLY A 268 3.94 -9.44 2.35
CA GLY A 268 3.79 -10.72 3.03
C GLY A 268 4.22 -10.73 4.49
N TYR A 269 4.83 -9.66 4.99
CA TYR A 269 5.26 -9.56 6.39
C TYR A 269 4.12 -9.73 7.42
N HIS A 270 2.87 -9.50 7.05
CA HIS A 270 1.71 -9.75 7.90
C HIS A 270 1.43 -11.26 8.10
N ILE A 271 1.88 -12.12 7.20
CA ILE A 271 1.68 -13.58 7.31
C ILE A 271 2.70 -14.13 8.31
N PRO A 272 2.27 -14.78 9.42
CA PRO A 272 3.18 -15.43 10.35
C PRO A 272 3.99 -16.54 9.69
N GLN A 273 5.22 -16.73 10.15
CA GLN A 273 6.02 -17.90 9.76
C GLN A 273 5.39 -19.21 10.23
N LYS A 274 4.73 -19.18 11.39
CA LYS A 274 3.99 -20.33 11.95
C LYS A 274 2.50 -20.03 11.90
N ILE A 275 1.77 -20.79 11.09
CA ILE A 275 0.32 -20.67 10.99
C ILE A 275 -0.33 -21.33 12.20
N ASP A 276 -1.27 -20.61 12.82
CA ASP A 276 -2.04 -21.13 13.93
C ASP A 276 -2.97 -22.28 13.48
N PRO A 277 -3.20 -23.30 14.32
CA PRO A 277 -4.10 -24.40 13.97
C PRO A 277 -5.55 -23.90 13.82
N LEU A 278 -6.32 -24.59 12.98
CA LEU A 278 -7.76 -24.33 12.87
C LEU A 278 -8.49 -24.70 14.17
N PRO A 279 -9.54 -23.95 14.57
CA PRO A 279 -10.49 -24.42 15.56
C PRO A 279 -11.07 -25.77 15.15
N GLU A 280 -11.30 -26.65 16.12
CA GLU A 280 -11.69 -28.04 15.87
C GLU A 280 -12.95 -28.16 15.00
N SER A 281 -13.93 -27.26 15.19
CA SER A 281 -15.15 -27.21 14.38
C SER A 281 -14.88 -26.99 12.89
N ILE A 282 -13.94 -26.09 12.55
CA ILE A 282 -13.56 -25.80 11.18
C ILE A 282 -12.65 -26.92 10.65
N GLN A 283 -11.69 -27.40 11.46
CA GLN A 283 -10.80 -28.49 11.09
C GLN A 283 -11.58 -29.73 10.63
N ARG A 284 -12.61 -30.14 11.40
CA ARG A 284 -13.48 -31.27 11.02
C ARG A 284 -14.21 -31.05 9.69
N VAL A 285 -14.68 -29.84 9.39
CA VAL A 285 -15.33 -29.53 8.11
C VAL A 285 -14.32 -29.65 6.97
N MET A 286 -13.13 -29.08 7.15
CA MET A 286 -12.06 -29.09 6.15
C MET A 286 -11.55 -30.51 5.85
N ASP A 287 -11.34 -31.33 6.88
CA ASP A 287 -10.83 -32.70 6.75
C ASP A 287 -11.82 -33.65 6.06
N ASN A 288 -13.13 -33.46 6.31
CA ASN A 288 -14.16 -34.30 5.72
C ASN A 288 -14.53 -33.91 4.27
N ALA A 289 -14.05 -32.78 3.77
CA ALA A 289 -14.37 -32.25 2.45
C ALA A 289 -13.58 -32.95 1.32
N ARG A 290 -14.05 -34.15 0.91
CA ARG A 290 -13.37 -34.99 -0.09
C ARG A 290 -13.23 -34.37 -1.48
N ASN A 291 -14.13 -33.47 -1.86
CA ASN A 291 -14.08 -32.78 -3.15
C ASN A 291 -13.37 -31.41 -3.06
N GLY A 292 -12.73 -31.11 -1.92
CA GLY A 292 -12.15 -29.81 -1.63
C GLY A 292 -13.15 -28.81 -1.05
N VAL A 293 -12.60 -27.70 -0.57
CA VAL A 293 -13.29 -26.59 0.08
C VAL A 293 -13.11 -25.32 -0.73
N ILE A 294 -14.23 -24.67 -1.02
CA ILE A 294 -14.28 -23.29 -1.50
C ILE A 294 -14.45 -22.39 -0.28
N TYR A 295 -13.48 -21.53 -0.02
CA TYR A 295 -13.61 -20.51 1.03
C TYR A 295 -14.13 -19.22 0.40
N PHE A 296 -15.23 -18.67 0.92
CA PHE A 296 -15.83 -17.43 0.44
C PHE A 296 -15.81 -16.36 1.54
N SER A 297 -15.12 -15.23 1.28
CA SER A 297 -15.03 -14.11 2.23
C SER A 297 -14.89 -12.76 1.53
N MET A 298 -15.79 -11.83 1.84
CA MET A 298 -15.75 -10.45 1.33
C MET A 298 -14.87 -9.51 2.18
N GLY A 299 -14.08 -10.04 3.10
CA GLY A 299 -13.23 -9.27 4.00
C GLY A 299 -13.98 -8.72 5.22
N SER A 300 -13.37 -7.74 5.88
CA SER A 300 -13.84 -7.18 7.16
C SER A 300 -14.61 -5.86 7.02
N MET A 301 -14.39 -5.12 5.92
CA MET A 301 -15.02 -3.81 5.67
C MET A 301 -16.34 -3.90 4.91
N LEU A 302 -16.72 -5.09 4.46
CA LEU A 302 -17.98 -5.35 3.77
C LEU A 302 -18.83 -6.24 4.66
N ASN A 303 -20.09 -5.85 4.85
CA ASN A 303 -21.06 -6.68 5.54
C ASN A 303 -21.81 -7.55 4.51
N SER A 304 -21.58 -8.86 4.53
CA SER A 304 -22.27 -9.78 3.61
C SER A 304 -23.77 -9.85 3.89
N THR A 305 -24.23 -9.45 5.08
CA THR A 305 -25.66 -9.33 5.39
C THR A 305 -26.33 -8.20 4.60
N THR A 306 -25.58 -7.30 3.98
CA THR A 306 -26.12 -6.23 3.13
C THR A 306 -26.28 -6.61 1.66
N PHE A 307 -26.00 -7.87 1.29
CA PHE A 307 -26.37 -8.37 -0.05
C PHE A 307 -27.90 -8.33 -0.24
N PRO A 308 -28.40 -7.93 -1.43
CA PRO A 308 -29.82 -8.02 -1.74
C PRO A 308 -30.35 -9.45 -1.55
N SER A 309 -31.57 -9.60 -1.02
CA SER A 309 -32.13 -10.93 -0.69
C SER A 309 -32.18 -11.89 -1.87
N LYS A 310 -32.47 -11.37 -3.08
CA LYS A 310 -32.45 -12.16 -4.33
C LYS A 310 -31.06 -12.73 -4.61
N LEU A 311 -30.02 -11.94 -4.37
CA LEU A 311 -28.63 -12.33 -4.57
C LEU A 311 -28.19 -13.39 -3.55
N LYS A 312 -28.52 -13.19 -2.27
CA LYS A 312 -28.25 -14.18 -1.21
C LYS A 312 -28.89 -15.53 -1.53
N LYS A 313 -30.17 -15.53 -1.94
CA LYS A 313 -30.89 -16.76 -2.32
C LYS A 313 -30.22 -17.44 -3.51
N GLY A 314 -29.90 -16.70 -4.57
CA GLY A 314 -29.20 -17.25 -5.73
C GLY A 314 -27.83 -17.84 -5.39
N LEU A 315 -27.06 -17.20 -4.49
CA LEU A 315 -25.79 -17.72 -3.99
C LEU A 315 -25.96 -19.03 -3.22
N LEU A 316 -26.95 -19.11 -2.32
CA LEU A 316 -27.24 -20.34 -1.57
C LEU A 316 -27.65 -21.49 -2.48
N GLU A 317 -28.51 -21.24 -3.47
CA GLU A 317 -28.92 -22.24 -4.47
C GLU A 317 -27.74 -22.70 -5.34
N MET A 318 -26.89 -21.77 -5.78
CA MET A 318 -25.72 -22.05 -6.60
C MET A 318 -24.67 -22.85 -5.81
N PHE A 319 -24.30 -22.40 -4.61
CA PHE A 319 -23.36 -23.11 -3.74
C PHE A 319 -23.90 -24.47 -3.29
N GLY A 320 -25.20 -24.59 -3.02
CA GLY A 320 -25.84 -25.84 -2.63
C GLY A 320 -25.81 -26.93 -3.71
N GLY A 321 -25.65 -26.53 -4.98
CA GLY A 321 -25.49 -27.44 -6.11
C GLY A 321 -24.05 -27.89 -6.39
N LEU A 322 -23.06 -27.37 -5.65
CA LEU A 322 -21.65 -27.72 -5.85
C LEU A 322 -21.28 -29.04 -5.17
N LYS A 323 -20.31 -29.76 -5.75
CA LYS A 323 -19.73 -30.97 -5.13
C LYS A 323 -18.80 -30.63 -3.96
N GLN A 324 -18.22 -29.44 -4.00
CA GLN A 324 -17.32 -28.89 -3.00
C GLN A 324 -18.08 -28.50 -1.73
N THR A 325 -17.38 -28.57 -0.60
CA THR A 325 -17.83 -27.92 0.63
C THR A 325 -17.57 -26.42 0.50
N VAL A 326 -18.55 -25.59 0.84
CA VAL A 326 -18.41 -24.13 0.83
C VAL A 326 -18.33 -23.63 2.26
N LEU A 327 -17.16 -23.09 2.64
CA LEU A 327 -16.97 -22.41 3.91
C LEU A 327 -17.17 -20.91 3.67
N TRP A 328 -18.28 -20.36 4.14
CA TRP A 328 -18.65 -18.97 3.86
C TRP A 328 -18.52 -18.12 5.14
N LYS A 329 -17.62 -17.14 5.11
CA LYS A 329 -17.56 -16.10 6.13
C LYS A 329 -18.78 -15.19 6.00
N PHE A 330 -19.65 -15.22 7.01
CA PHE A 330 -20.89 -14.44 7.03
C PHE A 330 -21.19 -13.99 8.46
N GLU A 331 -21.67 -12.76 8.63
CA GLU A 331 -21.78 -12.11 9.94
C GLU A 331 -22.94 -12.64 10.79
N GLU A 332 -23.94 -13.27 10.16
CA GLU A 332 -25.17 -13.76 10.80
C GLU A 332 -25.35 -15.28 10.61
N ALA A 333 -26.16 -15.90 11.47
CA ALA A 333 -26.61 -17.26 11.23
C ALA A 333 -27.64 -17.27 10.08
N VAL A 334 -27.53 -18.25 9.19
CA VAL A 334 -28.47 -18.45 8.07
C VAL A 334 -29.24 -19.74 8.33
N PRO A 335 -30.58 -19.72 8.46
CA PRO A 335 -31.37 -20.93 8.64
C PRO A 335 -31.41 -21.76 7.34
N ASP A 336 -31.72 -23.05 7.47
CA ASP A 336 -31.99 -23.97 6.35
C ASP A 336 -30.89 -24.05 5.28
N LEU A 337 -29.62 -24.07 5.72
CA LEU A 337 -28.48 -24.19 4.82
C LEU A 337 -28.41 -25.57 4.14
N PRO A 338 -28.05 -25.61 2.84
CA PRO A 338 -27.62 -26.83 2.18
C PRO A 338 -26.48 -27.51 2.96
N LYS A 339 -26.47 -28.85 2.97
CA LYS A 339 -25.54 -29.67 3.80
C LYS A 339 -24.06 -29.41 3.53
N ASN A 340 -23.70 -28.93 2.34
CA ASN A 340 -22.33 -28.64 1.93
C ASN A 340 -21.90 -27.19 2.25
N ILE A 341 -22.78 -26.34 2.78
CA ILE A 341 -22.47 -24.95 3.12
C ILE A 341 -22.32 -24.82 4.64
N HIS A 342 -21.20 -24.24 5.07
CA HIS A 342 -20.91 -23.97 6.47
C HIS A 342 -20.63 -22.48 6.67
N ILE A 343 -21.39 -21.84 7.54
CA ILE A 343 -21.21 -20.44 7.89
C ILE A 343 -20.20 -20.30 9.03
N VAL A 344 -19.24 -19.38 8.89
CA VAL A 344 -18.29 -19.00 9.93
C VAL A 344 -18.32 -17.50 10.17
N GLN A 345 -18.61 -17.06 11.39
CA GLN A 345 -18.62 -15.63 11.73
C GLN A 345 -17.19 -15.08 11.88
N TRP A 346 -16.32 -15.87 12.50
CA TRP A 346 -14.89 -15.59 12.60
C TRP A 346 -14.10 -16.67 11.87
N ALA A 347 -13.39 -16.27 10.82
CA ALA A 347 -12.63 -17.17 9.97
C ALA A 347 -11.12 -16.94 10.18
N PRO A 348 -10.36 -17.93 10.70
CA PRO A 348 -8.89 -17.88 10.69
C PRO A 348 -8.39 -18.07 9.26
N GLN A 349 -8.49 -17.01 8.46
CA GLN A 349 -8.30 -17.04 7.00
C GLN A 349 -6.98 -17.67 6.58
N GLN A 350 -5.86 -17.28 7.20
CA GLN A 350 -4.56 -17.83 6.88
C GLN A 350 -4.48 -19.34 7.15
N SER A 351 -5.09 -19.84 8.23
CA SER A 351 -5.17 -21.27 8.54
C SER A 351 -6.07 -22.04 7.57
N ILE A 352 -7.18 -21.43 7.14
CA ILE A 352 -8.09 -22.03 6.13
C ILE A 352 -7.36 -22.13 4.80
N LEU A 353 -6.69 -21.05 4.37
CA LEU A 353 -5.91 -21.02 3.14
C LEU A 353 -4.67 -21.93 3.23
N ALA A 354 -4.07 -22.13 4.39
CA ALA A 354 -2.96 -23.08 4.53
C ALA A 354 -3.39 -24.54 4.39
N HIS A 355 -4.69 -24.85 4.58
CA HIS A 355 -5.18 -26.22 4.58
C HIS A 355 -5.09 -26.85 3.16
N PRO A 356 -4.67 -28.13 3.03
CA PRO A 356 -4.56 -28.79 1.73
C PRO A 356 -5.90 -28.90 0.99
N ASN A 357 -7.00 -29.13 1.72
CA ASN A 357 -8.33 -29.24 1.11
C ASN A 357 -8.93 -27.88 0.68
N CYS A 358 -8.35 -26.73 1.02
CA CYS A 358 -8.79 -25.46 0.45
C CYS A 358 -8.31 -25.38 -1.01
N VAL A 359 -9.24 -25.41 -1.96
CA VAL A 359 -8.91 -25.45 -3.41
C VAL A 359 -9.15 -24.12 -4.11
N LEU A 360 -10.09 -23.31 -3.59
CA LEU A 360 -10.48 -22.04 -4.19
C LEU A 360 -10.81 -21.02 -3.11
N PHE A 361 -10.29 -19.81 -3.29
CA PHE A 361 -10.65 -18.65 -2.48
C PHE A 361 -11.46 -17.66 -3.31
N ILE A 362 -12.73 -17.48 -2.95
CA ILE A 362 -13.59 -16.42 -3.48
C ILE A 362 -13.47 -15.22 -2.54
N THR A 363 -13.00 -14.08 -3.05
CA THR A 363 -12.67 -12.91 -2.23
C THR A 363 -13.01 -11.61 -2.91
N HIS A 364 -13.13 -10.53 -2.15
CA HIS A 364 -13.24 -9.16 -2.66
C HIS A 364 -12.00 -8.65 -3.43
N GLY A 365 -10.88 -9.38 -3.43
CA GLY A 365 -9.68 -9.01 -4.20
C GLY A 365 -8.78 -7.96 -3.51
N GLY A 366 -8.90 -7.79 -2.20
CA GLY A 366 -7.98 -6.96 -1.41
C GLY A 366 -6.55 -7.52 -1.41
N LEU A 367 -5.54 -6.63 -1.40
CA LEU A 367 -4.14 -7.00 -1.57
C LEU A 367 -3.63 -8.02 -0.53
N LEU A 368 -4.04 -7.90 0.74
CA LEU A 368 -3.65 -8.85 1.80
C LEU A 368 -4.20 -10.25 1.51
N SER A 369 -5.49 -10.35 1.17
CA SER A 369 -6.14 -11.62 0.82
C SER A 369 -5.50 -12.29 -0.40
N LEU A 370 -5.12 -11.50 -1.41
CA LEU A 370 -4.41 -12.01 -2.58
C LEU A 370 -2.98 -12.44 -2.25
N THR A 371 -2.31 -11.74 -1.33
CA THR A 371 -0.98 -12.10 -0.85
C THR A 371 -1.02 -13.45 -0.14
N GLU A 372 -2.01 -13.66 0.72
CA GLU A 372 -2.25 -14.93 1.40
C GLU A 372 -2.57 -16.04 0.40
N ALA A 373 -3.41 -15.77 -0.60
CA ALA A 373 -3.71 -16.74 -1.66
C ALA A 373 -2.44 -17.18 -2.41
N VAL A 374 -1.59 -16.23 -2.82
CA VAL A 374 -0.30 -16.53 -3.46
C VAL A 374 0.64 -17.28 -2.52
N HIS A 375 0.71 -16.86 -1.25
CA HIS A 375 1.55 -17.50 -0.24
C HIS A 375 1.19 -18.98 -0.08
N PHE A 376 -0.10 -19.32 -0.06
CA PHE A 376 -0.61 -20.69 0.11
C PHE A 376 -0.99 -21.41 -1.19
N LYS A 377 -0.60 -20.88 -2.36
CA LYS A 377 -0.84 -21.50 -3.68
C LYS A 377 -2.33 -21.73 -3.99
N LYS A 378 -3.19 -20.77 -3.65
CA LYS A 378 -4.64 -20.89 -3.82
C LYS A 378 -5.14 -20.18 -5.05
N LEU A 379 -6.03 -20.84 -5.77
CA LEU A 379 -6.79 -20.26 -6.87
C LEU A 379 -7.70 -19.16 -6.33
N VAL A 380 -7.93 -18.14 -7.16
CA VAL A 380 -8.74 -16.98 -6.75
C VAL A 380 -9.87 -16.72 -7.73
N ILE A 381 -11.08 -16.51 -7.21
CA ILE A 381 -12.10 -15.73 -7.89
C ILE A 381 -12.29 -14.43 -7.12
N GLY A 382 -12.01 -13.30 -7.77
CA GLY A 382 -12.18 -11.99 -7.18
C GLY A 382 -13.48 -11.33 -7.56
N VAL A 383 -14.14 -10.74 -6.57
CA VAL A 383 -15.35 -9.94 -6.68
C VAL A 383 -15.04 -8.52 -6.24
N PRO A 384 -14.34 -7.73 -7.09
CA PRO A 384 -13.86 -6.42 -6.70
C PRO A 384 -15.03 -5.44 -6.51
N MET A 385 -14.93 -4.63 -5.46
CA MET A 385 -16.00 -3.75 -5.01
C MET A 385 -15.58 -2.28 -5.07
N PHE A 386 -14.38 -1.96 -4.60
CA PHE A 386 -13.91 -0.57 -4.50
C PHE A 386 -12.38 -0.44 -4.49
N ALA A 387 -11.89 0.80 -4.61
CA ALA A 387 -10.48 1.17 -4.50
C ALA A 387 -9.56 0.35 -5.42
N ASP A 388 -8.47 -0.20 -4.86
CA ASP A 388 -7.43 -0.94 -5.57
C ASP A 388 -7.85 -2.37 -5.98
N GLN A 389 -8.97 -2.88 -5.47
CA GLN A 389 -9.42 -4.27 -5.70
C GLN A 389 -9.59 -4.59 -7.18
N PHE A 390 -10.11 -3.65 -7.98
CA PHE A 390 -10.27 -3.82 -9.42
C PHE A 390 -8.93 -4.02 -10.13
N LEU A 391 -7.95 -3.19 -9.79
CA LEU A 391 -6.62 -3.26 -10.37
C LEU A 391 -5.88 -4.52 -9.91
N ASN A 392 -6.04 -4.89 -8.64
CA ASN A 392 -5.50 -6.13 -8.11
C ASN A 392 -6.06 -7.35 -8.87
N MET A 393 -7.36 -7.39 -9.14
CA MET A 393 -7.97 -8.49 -9.88
C MET A 393 -7.61 -8.50 -11.36
N ASP A 394 -7.42 -7.34 -11.99
CA ASP A 394 -6.86 -7.28 -13.35
C ASP A 394 -5.45 -7.91 -13.42
N ARG A 395 -4.64 -7.76 -12.36
CA ARG A 395 -3.32 -8.40 -12.25
C ARG A 395 -3.42 -9.91 -12.01
N VAL A 396 -4.35 -10.35 -11.17
CA VAL A 396 -4.63 -11.78 -10.93
C VAL A 396 -5.00 -12.48 -12.24
N VAL A 397 -5.93 -11.88 -13.01
CA VAL A 397 -6.35 -12.39 -14.32
C VAL A 397 -5.18 -12.38 -15.32
N GLY A 398 -4.41 -11.29 -15.37
CA GLY A 398 -3.24 -11.18 -16.26
C GLY A 398 -2.14 -12.20 -15.97
N LYS A 399 -1.98 -12.60 -14.71
CA LYS A 399 -1.04 -13.65 -14.26
C LYS A 399 -1.63 -15.06 -14.35
N GLY A 400 -2.92 -15.20 -14.63
CA GLY A 400 -3.55 -16.48 -14.97
C GLY A 400 -3.85 -17.42 -13.80
N PHE A 401 -3.72 -16.97 -12.54
CA PHE A 401 -4.02 -17.81 -11.37
C PHE A 401 -5.43 -17.54 -10.77
N GLY A 402 -6.24 -16.74 -11.45
CA GLY A 402 -7.59 -16.44 -11.00
C GLY A 402 -8.48 -15.76 -12.04
N LYS A 403 -9.75 -15.61 -11.68
CA LYS A 403 -10.77 -14.91 -12.49
C LYS A 403 -11.36 -13.74 -11.73
N ARG A 404 -11.82 -12.73 -12.47
CA ARG A 404 -12.62 -11.61 -11.94
C ARG A 404 -14.08 -11.83 -12.30
N VAL A 405 -14.97 -11.66 -11.33
CA VAL A 405 -16.42 -11.66 -11.52
C VAL A 405 -16.96 -10.37 -10.91
N ASP A 406 -17.55 -9.50 -11.73
CA ASP A 406 -18.08 -8.22 -11.25
C ASP A 406 -19.39 -8.43 -10.49
N LEU A 407 -19.62 -7.63 -9.45
CA LEU A 407 -20.86 -7.67 -8.68
C LEU A 407 -21.97 -6.91 -9.40
N ASP A 408 -22.69 -7.61 -10.29
CA ASP A 408 -23.83 -7.10 -11.04
C ASP A 408 -25.07 -8.02 -10.90
N TRP A 409 -26.08 -7.82 -11.76
CA TRP A 409 -27.31 -8.60 -11.74
C TRP A 409 -27.13 -10.06 -12.17
N ASP A 410 -26.11 -10.34 -12.99
CA ASP A 410 -25.79 -11.67 -13.53
C ASP A 410 -24.67 -12.35 -12.71
N PHE A 411 -24.27 -11.75 -11.58
CA PHE A 411 -23.18 -12.19 -10.72
C PHE A 411 -23.23 -13.69 -10.38
N VAL A 412 -24.40 -14.22 -10.00
CA VAL A 412 -24.53 -15.63 -9.58
C VAL A 412 -24.20 -16.58 -10.73
N ASP A 413 -24.67 -16.27 -11.94
CA ASP A 413 -24.47 -17.10 -13.12
C ASP A 413 -23.01 -17.01 -13.59
N ASN A 414 -22.46 -15.79 -13.63
CA ASN A 414 -21.06 -15.56 -13.96
C ASN A 414 -20.11 -16.24 -12.96
N LEU A 415 -20.45 -16.21 -11.66
CA LEU A 415 -19.69 -16.89 -10.61
C LEU A 415 -19.74 -18.41 -10.78
N ARG A 416 -20.92 -18.97 -11.08
CA ARG A 416 -21.08 -20.42 -11.34
C ARG A 416 -20.17 -20.88 -12.49
N VAL A 417 -20.15 -20.13 -13.60
CA VAL A 417 -19.30 -20.42 -14.76
C VAL A 417 -17.82 -20.31 -14.37
N ALA A 418 -17.43 -19.27 -13.64
CA ALA A 418 -16.05 -19.09 -13.21
C ALA A 418 -15.56 -20.20 -12.27
N ILE A 419 -16.40 -20.67 -11.33
CA ILE A 419 -16.08 -21.78 -10.42
C ILE A 419 -15.85 -23.07 -11.22
N ALA A 420 -16.76 -23.41 -12.14
CA ALA A 420 -16.66 -24.62 -12.95
C ALA A 420 -15.37 -24.63 -13.78
N GLU A 421 -15.02 -23.51 -14.40
CA GLU A 421 -13.81 -23.42 -15.22
C GLU A 421 -12.52 -23.49 -14.38
N ILE A 422 -12.43 -22.75 -13.28
CA ILE A 422 -11.17 -22.60 -12.55
C ILE A 422 -10.77 -23.89 -11.82
N ILE A 423 -11.75 -24.66 -11.36
CA ILE A 423 -11.51 -25.92 -10.63
C ILE A 423 -11.09 -27.03 -11.60
N ASP A 424 -11.66 -27.08 -12.80
CA ASP A 424 -11.43 -28.18 -13.75
C ASP A 424 -10.24 -27.92 -14.71
N ASN A 425 -9.71 -26.70 -14.76
CA ASN A 425 -8.65 -26.32 -15.69
C ASN A 425 -7.26 -26.23 -14.99
N PRO A 426 -6.33 -27.16 -15.27
CA PRO A 426 -5.04 -27.24 -14.57
C PRO A 426 -4.14 -26.02 -14.78
N ARG A 427 -4.35 -25.24 -15.86
CA ARG A 427 -3.56 -24.04 -16.15
C ARG A 427 -3.59 -23.02 -14.98
N TYR A 428 -4.72 -22.92 -14.28
CA TYR A 428 -4.83 -22.00 -13.15
C TYR A 428 -3.99 -22.49 -11.95
N CYS A 429 -3.94 -23.80 -11.71
CA CYS A 429 -3.09 -24.40 -10.68
C CYS A 429 -1.61 -24.19 -11.01
N ASP A 430 -1.19 -24.47 -12.25
CA ASP A 430 0.20 -24.27 -12.69
C ASP A 430 0.64 -22.81 -12.48
N ALA A 431 -0.21 -21.85 -12.86
CA ALA A 431 0.05 -20.43 -12.66
C ALA A 431 0.10 -20.03 -11.17
N ALA A 432 -0.75 -20.64 -10.33
CA ALA A 432 -0.73 -20.41 -8.88
C ALA A 432 0.54 -20.97 -8.23
N GLU A 433 1.03 -22.12 -8.69
CA GLU A 433 2.30 -22.70 -8.26
C GLU A 433 3.49 -21.84 -8.67
N GLU A 434 3.55 -21.44 -9.95
CA GLU A 434 4.60 -20.58 -10.48
C GLU A 434 4.67 -19.25 -9.72
N ILE A 435 3.53 -18.58 -9.52
CA ILE A 435 3.53 -17.28 -8.85
C ILE A 435 3.86 -17.38 -7.36
N SER A 436 3.47 -18.47 -6.71
CA SER A 436 3.86 -18.74 -5.33
C SER A 436 5.35 -19.01 -5.22
N PHE A 437 5.93 -19.77 -6.16
CA PHE A 437 7.37 -19.96 -6.23
C PHE A 437 8.10 -18.62 -6.35
N VAL A 438 7.72 -17.76 -7.31
CA VAL A 438 8.32 -16.42 -7.47
C VAL A 438 8.14 -15.57 -6.20
N TYR A 439 6.99 -15.67 -5.54
CA TYR A 439 6.74 -14.94 -4.30
C TYR A 439 7.65 -15.39 -3.14
N HIS A 440 7.88 -16.69 -2.97
CA HIS A 440 8.71 -17.25 -1.91
C HIS A 440 10.20 -17.26 -2.23
N HIS A 441 10.57 -17.24 -3.52
CA HIS A 441 11.96 -17.28 -3.99
C HIS A 441 12.63 -15.91 -3.84
N ARG A 442 12.91 -15.54 -2.59
CA ARG A 442 13.57 -14.28 -2.21
C ARG A 442 14.84 -14.56 -1.38
N PRO A 443 15.83 -13.65 -1.39
CA PRO A 443 17.03 -13.82 -0.57
C PRO A 443 16.78 -13.87 0.93
N VAL A 444 15.74 -13.20 1.41
CA VAL A 444 15.37 -13.12 2.84
C VAL A 444 13.85 -13.07 3.01
N SER A 445 13.37 -13.43 4.21
CA SER A 445 11.94 -13.34 4.52
C SER A 445 11.46 -11.89 4.60
N PRO A 446 10.18 -11.59 4.28
CA PRO A 446 9.67 -10.22 4.32
C PRO A 446 9.77 -9.56 5.70
N GLY A 447 9.59 -10.33 6.78
CA GLY A 447 9.75 -9.84 8.15
C GLY A 447 11.19 -9.51 8.50
N SER A 448 12.14 -10.34 8.07
CA SER A 448 13.58 -10.09 8.26
C SER A 448 14.06 -8.86 7.47
N GLU A 449 13.58 -8.69 6.23
CA GLU A 449 13.86 -7.50 5.40
C GLU A 449 13.37 -6.22 6.09
N LEU A 450 12.13 -6.23 6.61
CA LEU A 450 11.55 -5.12 7.38
C LEU A 450 12.44 -4.75 8.57
N VAL A 451 12.78 -5.72 9.42
CA VAL A 451 13.60 -5.49 10.62
C VAL A 451 14.97 -4.93 10.25
N HIS A 452 15.61 -5.52 9.23
CA HIS A 452 16.93 -5.08 8.77
C HIS A 452 16.93 -3.59 8.38
N TRP A 453 15.96 -3.15 7.57
CA TRP A 453 15.92 -1.77 7.10
C TRP A 453 15.54 -0.78 8.19
N VAL A 454 14.66 -1.15 9.12
CA VAL A 454 14.36 -0.31 10.29
C VAL A 454 15.62 -0.13 11.15
N GLN A 455 16.34 -1.21 11.44
CA GLN A 455 17.61 -1.15 12.18
C GLN A 455 18.66 -0.33 11.43
N HIS A 456 18.75 -0.49 10.10
CA HIS A 456 19.71 0.26 9.28
C HIS A 456 19.43 1.76 9.33
N VAL A 457 18.16 2.18 9.23
CA VAL A 457 17.77 3.59 9.34
C VAL A 457 18.12 4.15 10.72
N ALA A 458 17.75 3.44 11.80
CA ALA A 458 18.08 3.86 13.16
C ALA A 458 19.59 3.98 13.37
N ARG A 459 20.35 2.95 12.97
CA ARG A 459 21.81 2.89 13.14
C ARG A 459 22.56 3.96 12.35
N THR A 460 22.08 4.29 11.16
CA THR A 460 22.73 5.27 10.27
C THR A 460 22.15 6.68 10.38
N GLN A 461 21.26 6.90 11.37
CA GLN A 461 20.59 8.17 11.62
C GLN A 461 19.91 8.72 10.35
N GLY A 462 19.19 7.85 9.65
CA GLY A 462 18.35 8.23 8.51
C GLY A 462 18.80 7.77 7.13
N ALA A 463 19.81 6.90 7.06
CA ALA A 463 20.31 6.29 5.82
C ALA A 463 20.55 7.26 4.64
N PRO A 464 21.27 8.39 4.85
CA PRO A 464 21.40 9.44 3.83
C PRO A 464 22.04 8.93 2.52
N HIS A 465 22.87 7.90 2.58
CA HIS A 465 23.52 7.26 1.42
C HIS A 465 22.55 6.51 0.49
N LEU A 466 21.30 6.25 0.91
CA LEU A 466 20.26 5.66 0.06
C LEU A 466 19.36 6.71 -0.61
N ARG A 467 19.48 7.98 -0.19
CA ARG A 467 18.64 9.06 -0.71
C ARG A 467 19.13 9.50 -2.08
N SER A 468 18.20 9.59 -3.01
CA SER A 468 18.49 10.05 -4.36
C SER A 468 18.75 11.55 -4.38
N SER A 469 19.80 11.97 -5.10
CA SER A 469 20.04 13.39 -5.37
C SER A 469 18.94 14.02 -6.23
N ALA A 470 18.10 13.22 -6.91
CA ALA A 470 17.05 13.71 -7.79
C ALA A 470 16.02 14.58 -7.04
N LEU A 471 15.79 14.37 -5.75
CA LEU A 471 14.88 15.21 -4.95
C LEU A 471 15.27 16.70 -4.94
N HIS A 472 16.57 16.99 -5.06
CA HIS A 472 17.10 18.35 -4.99
C HIS A 472 17.30 19.01 -6.36
N VAL A 473 16.98 18.30 -7.45
CA VAL A 473 17.15 18.81 -8.82
C VAL A 473 15.81 19.34 -9.34
N PRO A 474 15.72 20.63 -9.74
CA PRO A 474 14.50 21.19 -10.33
C PRO A 474 14.07 20.49 -11.63
N LEU A 475 12.77 20.47 -11.90
CA LEU A 475 12.20 19.78 -13.07
C LEU A 475 12.82 20.24 -14.40
N TYR A 476 13.09 21.54 -14.57
CA TYR A 476 13.65 22.07 -15.81
C TYR A 476 15.07 21.54 -16.09
N GLN A 477 15.87 21.25 -15.06
CA GLN A 477 17.19 20.64 -15.20
C GLN A 477 17.06 19.14 -15.50
N LYS A 478 16.14 18.44 -14.84
CA LYS A 478 15.84 17.01 -15.11
C LYS A 478 15.41 16.78 -16.57
N MET A 479 14.66 17.72 -17.12
CA MET A 479 14.19 17.71 -18.50
C MET A 479 15.17 18.35 -19.49
N TYR A 480 16.34 18.81 -19.02
CA TYR A 480 17.36 19.51 -19.81
C TYR A 480 16.82 20.72 -20.60
N LEU A 481 15.79 21.40 -20.08
CA LEU A 481 15.17 22.55 -20.74
C LEU A 481 16.11 23.76 -20.77
N ASP A 482 16.96 23.90 -19.76
CA ASP A 482 18.05 24.86 -19.71
C ASP A 482 19.09 24.60 -20.81
N LEU A 483 19.54 23.35 -20.98
CA LEU A 483 20.45 22.97 -22.07
C LEU A 483 19.80 23.15 -23.44
N ALA A 484 18.52 22.78 -23.60
CA ALA A 484 17.76 22.99 -24.82
C ALA A 484 17.68 24.48 -25.19
N ALA A 485 17.47 25.36 -24.20
CA ALA A 485 17.49 26.80 -24.39
C ALA A 485 18.86 27.30 -24.86
N VAL A 486 19.96 26.79 -24.30
CA VAL A 486 21.34 27.11 -24.74
C VAL A 486 21.57 26.69 -26.20
N VAL A 487 21.18 25.46 -26.56
CA VAL A 487 21.30 24.98 -27.95
C VAL A 487 20.48 25.86 -28.92
N LEU A 488 19.26 26.25 -28.54
CA LEU A 488 18.43 27.13 -29.34
C LEU A 488 19.07 28.51 -29.55
N ILE A 489 19.67 29.09 -28.49
CA ILE A 489 20.41 30.36 -28.58
C ILE A 489 21.60 30.23 -29.55
N ILE A 490 22.37 29.14 -29.47
CA ILE A 490 23.51 28.90 -30.37
C ILE A 490 23.03 28.82 -31.83
N ILE A 491 21.95 28.08 -32.11
CA ILE A 491 21.37 27.97 -33.45
C ILE A 491 20.94 29.35 -33.97
N ILE A 492 20.30 30.17 -33.14
CA ILE A 492 19.88 31.54 -33.50
C ILE A 492 21.09 32.41 -33.83
N VAL A 493 22.15 32.35 -33.01
CA VAL A 493 23.38 33.12 -33.22
C VAL A 493 24.08 32.70 -34.52
N ILE A 494 24.27 31.40 -34.75
CA ILE A 494 24.86 30.87 -35.98
C ILE A 494 24.04 31.31 -37.20
N THR A 495 22.71 31.20 -37.13
CA THR A 495 21.83 31.63 -38.23
C THR A 495 21.96 33.12 -38.51
N LYS A 496 22.06 33.97 -37.47
CA LYS A 496 22.30 35.41 -37.64
C LYS A 496 23.67 35.72 -38.23
N LEU A 497 24.72 35.02 -37.78
CA LEU A 497 26.08 35.16 -38.32
C LEU A 497 26.13 34.77 -39.79
N ILE A 498 25.56 33.63 -40.15
CA ILE A 498 25.45 33.15 -41.54
C ILE A 498 24.70 34.18 -42.40
N LYS A 499 23.52 34.65 -41.96
CA LYS A 499 22.76 35.71 -42.67
C LYS A 499 23.57 36.99 -42.86
N THR A 500 24.35 37.38 -41.85
CA THR A 500 25.19 38.59 -41.91
C THR A 500 26.34 38.43 -42.89
N LEU A 501 26.99 37.27 -42.90
CA LEU A 501 28.06 36.92 -43.85
C LEU A 501 27.53 36.90 -45.30
N PHE A 502 26.38 36.27 -45.54
CA PHE A 502 25.75 36.27 -46.87
C PHE A 502 25.29 37.66 -47.31
N ARG A 503 24.77 38.49 -46.38
CA ARG A 503 24.40 39.88 -46.68
C ARG A 503 25.63 40.72 -47.03
N LYS A 504 26.73 40.63 -46.27
CA LYS A 504 28.01 41.29 -46.61
C LYS A 504 28.52 40.88 -47.99
N LYS A 505 28.51 39.57 -48.30
CA LYS A 505 28.94 39.04 -49.61
C LYS A 505 28.08 39.54 -50.78
N SER A 506 26.77 39.72 -50.55
CA SER A 506 25.84 40.31 -51.53
C SER A 506 26.09 41.81 -51.74
N THR A 507 26.32 42.56 -50.66
CA THR A 507 26.63 44.00 -50.72
C THR A 507 27.97 44.25 -51.43
N GLU A 508 29.01 43.47 -51.14
CA GLU A 508 30.31 43.54 -51.85
C GLU A 508 30.18 43.20 -53.34
N LYS A 509 29.37 42.20 -53.70
CA LYS A 509 29.11 41.83 -55.10
C LYS A 509 28.39 42.94 -55.86
N ASN A 510 27.42 43.61 -55.24
CA ASN A 510 26.72 44.75 -55.83
C ASN A 510 27.62 45.99 -55.96
N HIS A 511 28.48 46.25 -54.96
CA HIS A 511 29.45 47.35 -55.03
C HIS A 511 30.47 47.16 -56.16
N LYS A 512 31.03 45.94 -56.32
CA LYS A 512 31.91 45.60 -57.45
C LYS A 512 31.22 45.67 -58.82
N LYS A 513 29.91 45.46 -58.88
CA LYS A 513 29.12 45.55 -60.13
C LYS A 513 28.86 47.02 -60.53
N ASN A 514 28.70 47.91 -59.56
CA ASN A 514 28.53 49.36 -59.80
C ASN A 514 29.84 50.07 -60.15
N LEU A 515 31.01 49.58 -59.69
CA LEU A 515 32.32 50.13 -60.08
C LEU A 515 32.79 49.70 -61.49
N LYS A 516 32.06 48.80 -62.17
CA LYS A 516 32.35 48.32 -63.53
C LYS A 516 31.40 48.87 -64.60
N LYS A 517 30.46 49.72 -64.22
CA LYS A 517 29.69 50.59 -65.11
C LYS A 517 30.25 51.99 -65.00
#